data_AF-A0A432VSM2-F1
#
_entry.id   AF-A0A432VSM2-F1
#
_cell.length_a   1.000
_cell.length_b   1.000
_cell.length_c   1.000
_cell.angle_alpha   90.00
_cell.angle_beta   90.00
_cell.angle_gamma   90.00
#
_symmetry.space_group_name_H-M   'P 1'
#
loop_
_entity.id
_entity.type
_entity.pdbx_description
1 polymer ?
#
loop_
_entity_poly.entity_id
_entity_poly.type
_entity_poly.pdbx_seq_one_letter_code
_entity_poly.pdbx_strand_id
1 'polypeptide(L)'
;MVTETLMDTGSAAKIEAVFAKLRERAAHRPPELKREWFTQSLFKSRSYLVADYIAEAEVNALRLAEVGKDSPMYPLLHEVVDAQLVALVQALYRG
;
A
#
# COMPACT_ATOMS: atom_id res chain seq x y z
N MET A 1 -11.64 23.46 22.28
CA MET A 1 -11.80 22.08 21.80
C MET A 1 -12.07 22.12 20.30
N VAL A 2 -11.04 22.02 19.46
CA VAL A 2 -11.16 22.00 17.98
C VAL A 2 -10.20 20.97 17.35
N THR A 3 -9.51 20.16 18.16
CA THR A 3 -8.42 19.30 17.71
C THR A 3 -8.84 17.87 17.37
N GLU A 4 -10.13 17.54 17.46
CA GLU A 4 -10.64 16.19 17.25
C GLU A 4 -11.17 15.94 15.82
N THR A 5 -11.41 16.99 15.03
CA THR A 5 -12.11 16.87 13.74
C THR A 5 -11.17 16.73 12.53
N LEU A 6 -9.84 16.75 12.74
CA LEU A 6 -8.85 16.69 11.64
C LEU A 6 -8.28 15.29 11.36
N MET A 7 -8.65 14.26 12.13
CA MET A 7 -7.96 12.96 12.06
C MET A 7 -8.56 11.93 11.10
N ASP A 8 -9.78 12.11 10.58
CA ASP A 8 -10.47 10.99 9.92
C ASP A 8 -10.60 11.11 8.38
N THR A 9 -10.85 12.31 7.84
CA THR A 9 -10.98 12.50 6.37
C THR A 9 -9.64 12.70 5.64
N GLY A 10 -8.57 13.02 6.37
CA GLY A 10 -7.25 13.27 5.79
C GLY A 10 -6.45 12.00 5.45
N SER A 11 -6.82 10.84 6.00
CA SER A 11 -6.08 9.58 5.78
C SER A 11 -6.43 8.98 4.42
N ALA A 12 -7.71 8.80 4.12
CA ALA A 12 -8.17 8.17 2.87
C ALA A 12 -7.75 8.95 1.61
N ALA A 13 -7.89 10.28 1.61
CA ALA A 13 -7.47 11.10 0.48
C ALA A 13 -5.95 11.06 0.24
N LYS A 14 -5.15 10.94 1.31
CA LYS A 14 -3.69 10.78 1.19
C LYS A 14 -3.32 9.39 0.70
N ILE A 15 -4.01 8.35 1.18
CA ILE A 15 -3.87 6.97 0.69
C ILE A 15 -4.15 6.93 -0.81
N GLU A 16 -5.31 7.42 -1.25
CA GLU A 16 -5.67 7.49 -2.68
C GLU A 16 -4.60 8.23 -3.49
N ALA A 17 -4.10 9.38 -3.01
CA ALA A 17 -3.06 10.14 -3.72
C ALA A 17 -1.74 9.36 -3.86
N VAL A 18 -1.37 8.53 -2.88
CA VAL A 18 -0.18 7.66 -2.95
C VAL A 18 -0.41 6.53 -3.95
N PHE A 19 -1.53 5.84 -3.85
CA PHE A 19 -1.85 4.69 -4.72
C PHE A 19 -2.11 5.11 -6.17
N ALA A 20 -2.69 6.29 -6.41
CA ALA A 20 -2.80 6.89 -7.73
C ALA A 20 -1.43 7.09 -8.39
N LYS A 21 -0.43 7.60 -7.66
CA LYS A 21 0.95 7.73 -8.16
C LYS A 21 1.62 6.38 -8.43
N LEU A 22 1.36 5.37 -7.61
CA LEU A 22 1.86 4.02 -7.84
C LEU A 22 1.25 3.42 -9.12
N ARG A 23 -0.06 3.59 -9.32
CA ARG A 23 -0.78 3.17 -10.54
C ARG A 23 -0.25 3.89 -11.78
N GLU A 24 -0.08 5.21 -11.71
CA GLU A 24 0.52 6.01 -12.79
C GLU A 24 1.92 5.49 -13.14
N ARG A 25 2.77 5.26 -12.14
CA ARG A 25 4.12 4.74 -12.39
C ARG A 25 4.11 3.31 -12.96
N ALA A 26 3.20 2.46 -12.49
CA ALA A 26 3.04 1.09 -12.96
C ALA A 26 2.66 1.03 -14.45
N ALA A 27 1.89 2.00 -14.95
CA ALA A 27 1.52 2.08 -16.37
C ALA A 27 2.74 2.24 -17.30
N HIS A 28 3.87 2.74 -16.80
CA HIS A 28 5.11 2.92 -17.56
C HIS A 28 6.11 1.75 -17.41
N ARG A 29 5.72 0.67 -16.75
CA ARG A 29 6.57 -0.49 -16.46
C ARG A 29 5.96 -1.77 -17.02
N PRO A 30 6.75 -2.86 -17.14
CA PRO A 30 6.19 -4.17 -17.41
C PRO A 30 5.08 -4.50 -16.40
N PRO A 31 3.94 -5.05 -16.85
CA PRO A 31 2.79 -5.29 -16.00
C PRO A 31 3.02 -6.38 -14.96
N GLU A 32 4.10 -7.17 -15.09
CA GLU A 32 4.41 -8.31 -14.24
C GLU A 32 5.69 -8.10 -13.41
N LEU A 33 5.63 -8.43 -12.12
CA LEU A 33 6.78 -8.51 -11.22
C LEU A 33 7.18 -9.97 -11.02
N LYS A 34 8.00 -10.48 -11.95
CA LYS A 34 8.62 -11.82 -11.89
C LYS A 34 10.07 -11.80 -11.40
N ARG A 35 10.57 -10.64 -10.96
CA ARG A 35 11.99 -10.43 -10.63
C ARG A 35 12.30 -10.99 -9.24
N GLU A 36 13.46 -11.63 -9.08
CA GLU A 36 13.90 -12.29 -7.83
C GLU A 36 13.97 -11.36 -6.62
N TRP A 37 14.20 -10.07 -6.84
CA TRP A 37 14.28 -9.08 -5.77
C TRP A 37 12.92 -8.54 -5.32
N PHE A 38 11.82 -8.88 -6.00
CA PHE A 38 10.47 -8.55 -5.54
C PHE A 38 9.99 -9.60 -4.54
N THR A 39 9.70 -9.17 -3.31
CA THR A 39 9.33 -10.07 -2.23
C THR A 39 7.82 -10.38 -2.29
N GLN A 40 7.42 -11.28 -3.18
CA GLN A 40 6.02 -11.69 -3.35
C GLN A 40 5.39 -12.23 -2.06
N SER A 41 6.17 -12.80 -1.14
CA SER A 41 5.66 -13.31 0.14
C SER A 41 5.06 -12.24 1.07
N LEU A 42 5.28 -10.95 0.78
CA LEU A 42 4.61 -9.84 1.45
C LEU A 42 3.15 -9.66 0.99
N PHE A 43 2.74 -10.36 -0.06
CA PHE A 43 1.42 -10.27 -0.67
C PHE A 43 0.72 -11.63 -0.58
N LYS A 44 -0.60 -11.59 -0.41
CA LYS A 44 -1.47 -12.77 -0.44
C LYS A 44 -1.89 -13.13 -1.86
N SER A 45 -1.80 -12.18 -2.78
CA SER A 45 -2.07 -12.39 -4.20
C SER A 45 -1.16 -13.46 -4.80
N ARG A 46 -1.76 -14.41 -5.52
CA ARG A 46 -1.06 -15.42 -6.33
C ARG A 46 -0.73 -14.92 -7.74
N SER A 47 -1.13 -13.69 -8.06
CA SER A 47 -0.85 -13.05 -9.34
C SER A 47 0.60 -12.60 -9.42
N TYR A 48 1.08 -12.31 -10.63
CA TYR A 48 2.33 -11.59 -10.85
C TYR A 48 2.09 -10.14 -11.28
N LEU A 49 0.83 -9.72 -11.43
CA LEU A 49 0.50 -8.40 -11.96
C LEU A 49 0.74 -7.32 -10.91
N VAL A 50 1.46 -6.26 -11.30
CA VAL A 50 1.72 -5.07 -10.48
C VAL A 50 0.41 -4.49 -9.93
N ALA A 51 -0.63 -4.45 -10.77
CA ALA A 51 -1.94 -3.91 -10.40
C ALA A 51 -2.57 -4.65 -9.22
N ASP A 52 -2.43 -5.99 -9.15
CA ASP A 52 -3.01 -6.79 -8.07
C ASP A 52 -2.28 -6.55 -6.75
N TYR A 53 -0.95 -6.37 -6.79
CA TYR A 53 -0.16 -6.02 -5.62
C TYR A 53 -0.47 -4.61 -5.10
N ILE A 54 -0.66 -3.64 -6.01
CA ILE A 54 -1.09 -2.28 -5.65
C ILE A 54 -2.47 -2.32 -5.00
N ALA A 55 -3.43 -3.04 -5.59
CA ALA A 55 -4.79 -3.14 -5.06
C ALA A 55 -4.83 -3.80 -3.67
N GLU A 56 -4.04 -4.86 -3.45
CA GLU A 56 -3.94 -5.49 -2.14
C GLU A 56 -3.38 -4.53 -1.08
N ALA A 57 -2.28 -3.83 -1.40
CA ALA A 57 -1.68 -2.86 -0.50
C ALA A 57 -2.63 -1.68 -0.20
N GLU A 58 -3.42 -1.24 -1.18
CA GLU A 58 -4.43 -0.20 -1.02
C GLU A 58 -5.53 -0.62 -0.04
N VAL A 59 -6.05 -1.84 -0.18
CA VAL A 59 -7.04 -2.41 0.74
C VAL A 59 -6.48 -2.50 2.16
N ASN A 60 -5.23 -2.94 2.32
CA ASN A 60 -4.60 -3.02 3.64
C ASN A 60 -4.38 -1.63 4.26
N ALA A 61 -4.02 -0.63 3.45
CA ALA A 61 -3.83 0.75 3.91
C ALA A 61 -5.16 1.40 4.33
N LEU A 62 -6.24 1.17 3.58
CA LEU A 62 -7.59 1.61 3.96
C LEU A 62 -8.02 0.96 5.27
N ARG A 63 -7.81 -0.36 5.40
CA ARG A 63 -8.11 -1.09 6.64
C ARG A 63 -7.27 -0.57 7.83
N LEU A 64 -6.01 -0.20 7.60
CA LEU A 64 -5.17 0.40 8.64
C LEU A 64 -5.73 1.73 9.12
N ALA A 65 -6.27 2.54 8.21
CA ALA A 65 -6.93 3.80 8.55
C ALA A 65 -8.20 3.56 9.37
N GLU A 66 -9.03 2.57 8.99
CA GLU A 66 -10.28 2.23 9.69
C GLU A 66 -10.05 1.65 11.09
N VAL A 67 -9.03 0.82 11.25
CA VAL A 67 -8.75 0.10 12.51
C VAL A 67 -8.33 1.04 13.64
N GLY A 68 -7.73 2.19 13.31
CA GLY A 68 -7.29 3.19 14.28
C GLY A 68 -6.07 2.76 15.12
N LYS A 69 -5.36 3.72 15.69
CA LYS A 69 -4.08 3.49 16.40
C LYS A 69 -4.21 2.71 17.71
N ASP A 70 -5.38 2.77 18.33
CA ASP A 70 -5.64 2.12 19.62
C ASP A 70 -5.97 0.62 19.48
N SER A 71 -6.13 0.13 18.25
CA SER A 71 -6.39 -1.28 18.02
C SER A 71 -5.15 -2.14 18.26
N PRO A 72 -5.28 -3.30 18.93
CA PRO A 72 -4.21 -4.28 19.05
C PRO A 72 -3.66 -4.77 17.70
N MET A 73 -4.45 -4.65 16.62
CA MET A 73 -4.06 -5.06 15.27
C MET A 73 -3.26 -3.98 14.52
N TYR A 74 -3.25 -2.74 15.01
CA TYR A 74 -2.62 -1.62 14.33
C TYR A 74 -1.12 -1.84 14.07
N PRO A 75 -0.30 -2.28 15.03
CA PRO A 75 1.15 -2.43 14.80
C PRO A 75 1.46 -3.44 13.69
N LEU A 76 0.78 -4.60 13.71
CA LEU A 76 0.97 -5.66 12.72
C LEU A 76 0.53 -5.19 11.33
N LEU A 77 -0.65 -4.56 11.22
CA LEU A 77 -1.16 -4.10 9.93
C LEU A 77 -0.33 -2.94 9.38
N HIS A 78 0.18 -2.08 10.25
CA HIS A 78 1.11 -1.01 9.89
C HIS A 78 2.41 -1.58 9.29
N GLU A 79 3.02 -2.58 9.94
CA GLU A 79 4.24 -3.23 9.44
C GLU A 79 4.01 -3.89 8.07
N VAL A 80 2.87 -4.56 7.88
CA VAL A 80 2.51 -5.17 6.59
C VAL A 80 2.38 -4.11 5.49
N VAL A 81 1.62 -3.03 5.75
CA VAL A 81 1.40 -1.96 4.76
C VAL A 81 2.72 -1.27 4.40
N ASP A 82 3.57 -0.99 5.39
CA ASP A 82 4.87 -0.35 5.16
C ASP A 82 5.79 -1.23 4.29
N ALA A 83 5.89 -2.52 4.62
CA ALA A 83 6.70 -3.47 3.84
C ALA A 83 6.18 -3.61 2.40
N GLN A 84 4.86 -3.66 2.20
CA GLN A 84 4.24 -3.72 0.87
C GLN A 84 4.53 -2.45 0.05
N LEU A 85 4.41 -1.27 0.65
CA LEU A 85 4.72 0.00 -0.01
C LEU A 85 6.20 0.11 -0.40
N VAL A 86 7.11 -0.27 0.50
CA VAL A 86 8.54 -0.29 0.20
C VAL A 86 8.84 -1.22 -0.98
N ALA A 87 8.27 -2.43 -0.99
CA ALA A 87 8.45 -3.38 -2.09
C ALA A 87 7.92 -2.82 -3.42
N LEU A 88 6.75 -2.19 -3.44
CA LEU A 88 6.17 -1.57 -4.64
C LEU A 88 6.99 -0.37 -5.13
N VAL A 89 7.45 0.50 -4.23
CA VAL A 89 8.29 1.66 -4.60
C VAL A 89 9.61 1.18 -5.18
N GLN A 90 10.29 0.24 -4.51
CA GLN A 90 11.51 -0.35 -5.07
C GLN A 90 11.23 -0.98 -6.44
N ALA A 91 10.09 -1.65 -6.60
CA ALA A 91 9.74 -2.27 -7.85
C ALA A 91 9.56 -1.31 -9.02
N LEU A 92 8.91 -0.19 -8.76
CA LEU A 92 8.52 0.77 -9.78
C LEU A 92 9.62 1.80 -10.09
N TYR A 93 10.48 2.12 -9.12
CA TYR A 93 11.48 3.19 -9.25
C TYR A 93 12.91 2.68 -9.46
N ARG A 94 13.26 1.51 -8.92
CA ARG A 94 14.60 0.92 -9.09
C ARG A 94 14.76 0.18 -10.42
N GLY A 95 13.63 -0.20 -11.03
CA GLY A 95 13.57 -1.07 -12.20
C GLY A 95 13.97 -0.44 -13.52
#